data_AF-A0A948VRN9-F1
#
_entry.id   AF-A0A948VRN9-F1
#
_cell.length_a   1.000
_cell.length_b   1.000
_cell.length_c   1.000
_cell.angle_alpha   90.00
_cell.angle_beta   90.00
_cell.angle_gamma   90.00
#
_symmetry.space_group_name_H-M   'P 1'
#
loop_
_entity.id
_entity.type
_entity.pdbx_description
1 polymer ?
#
loop_
_entity_poly.entity_id
_entity_poly.type
_entity_poly.pdbx_seq_one_letter_code
_entity_poly.pdbx_strand_id
1 'polypeptide(L)'
;MGHALRLFAGPLMAMRAFADASDHARIYRLRPEGALYVVPLDDDLHDDLHSIVGTGDWLENGPRISTGDMVFAARASKGAAVAYLETEYFGGIGEQSSALWKDGQLVLGPLHMDGSASRRPRSLWPINAALRGLGVRIEGSQYVDEFEIFGLLDYRSHDDIAAKGHPLDG
;
A
#
# COMPACT_ATOMS: atom_id res chain seq x y z
N MET A 1 -2.96 -4.44 21.16
CA MET A 1 -2.88 -4.88 19.75
C MET A 1 -2.63 -3.66 18.91
N GLY A 2 -1.43 -3.55 18.32
CA GLY A 2 -1.14 -2.53 17.32
C GLY A 2 -1.80 -2.90 15.99
N HIS A 3 -2.10 -1.89 15.17
CA HIS A 3 -2.51 -2.05 13.78
C HIS A 3 -1.30 -1.67 12.95
N ALA A 4 -0.70 -2.60 12.23
CA ALA A 4 0.48 -2.34 11.40
C ALA A 4 0.33 -3.06 10.06
N LEU A 5 0.36 -2.28 8.98
CA LEU A 5 0.27 -2.79 7.61
C LEU A 5 1.28 -2.07 6.74
N ARG A 6 1.91 -2.82 5.85
CA ARG A 6 2.67 -2.32 4.70
C ARG A 6 2.18 -3.08 3.47
N LEU A 7 1.73 -2.37 2.44
CA LEU A 7 1.08 -2.96 1.28
C LEU A 7 1.55 -2.24 0.03
N PHE A 8 1.74 -2.99 -1.06
CA PHE A 8 1.62 -2.42 -2.40
C PHE A 8 0.19 -2.59 -2.89
N ALA A 9 -0.32 -1.59 -3.62
CA ALA A 9 -1.68 -1.57 -4.15
C ALA A 9 -1.71 -1.09 -5.60
N GLY A 10 -2.56 -1.68 -6.43
CA GLY A 10 -2.68 -1.31 -7.84
C GLY A 10 -3.57 -2.25 -8.65
N PRO A 11 -3.65 -2.08 -9.98
CA PRO A 11 -4.33 -3.04 -10.83
C PRO A 11 -3.58 -4.38 -10.87
N LEU A 12 -4.28 -5.46 -11.22
CA LEU A 12 -3.73 -6.82 -11.18
C LEU A 12 -2.43 -6.96 -11.97
N MET A 13 -2.31 -6.30 -13.13
CA MET A 13 -1.10 -6.38 -13.95
C MET A 13 0.16 -5.91 -13.21
N ALA A 14 0.03 -4.91 -12.34
CA ALA A 14 1.15 -4.39 -11.57
C ALA A 14 1.44 -5.29 -10.36
N MET A 15 0.40 -5.82 -9.72
CA MET A 15 0.57 -6.75 -8.58
C MET A 15 1.18 -8.10 -9.03
N ARG A 16 0.91 -8.53 -10.27
CA ARG A 16 1.57 -9.72 -10.84
C ARG A 16 3.09 -9.58 -10.95
N ALA A 17 3.61 -8.38 -11.15
CA ALA A 17 5.07 -8.17 -11.15
C ALA A 17 5.72 -8.57 -9.81
N PHE A 18 5.00 -8.45 -8.69
CA PHE A 18 5.46 -8.92 -7.37
C PHE A 18 5.38 -10.45 -7.26
N ALA A 19 4.28 -11.05 -7.73
CA ALA A 19 4.12 -12.51 -7.77
C ALA A 19 5.14 -13.20 -8.69
N ASP A 20 5.51 -12.57 -9.80
CA ASP A 20 6.55 -13.07 -10.71
C ASP A 20 7.96 -12.94 -10.10
N ALA A 21 8.14 -12.03 -9.14
CA ALA A 21 9.41 -11.76 -8.48
C ALA A 21 9.64 -12.61 -7.23
N SER A 22 8.58 -13.12 -6.60
CA SER A 22 8.66 -13.84 -5.32
C SER A 22 7.49 -14.80 -5.13
N ASP A 23 7.80 -16.03 -4.71
CA ASP A 23 6.79 -17.02 -4.30
C ASP A 23 6.05 -16.64 -3.01
N HIS A 24 6.60 -15.68 -2.24
CA HIS A 24 6.00 -15.12 -1.03
C HIS A 24 4.96 -14.04 -1.33
N ALA A 25 4.97 -13.44 -2.53
CA ALA A 25 3.94 -12.48 -2.92
C ALA A 25 2.57 -13.17 -3.09
N ARG A 26 1.61 -12.72 -2.30
CA ARG A 26 0.20 -13.13 -2.37
C ARG A 26 -0.67 -11.93 -2.70
N ILE A 27 -1.51 -12.08 -3.72
CA ILE A 27 -2.37 -11.01 -4.23
C ILE A 27 -3.77 -11.16 -3.63
N TYR A 28 -4.31 -10.09 -3.07
CA TYR A 28 -5.64 -10.06 -2.49
C TYR A 28 -6.48 -8.90 -3.03
N ARG A 29 -7.80 -9.05 -2.98
CA ARG A 29 -8.74 -7.93 -2.95
C ARG A 29 -9.20 -7.71 -1.51
N LEU A 30 -9.25 -6.46 -1.07
CA LEU A 30 -9.77 -6.08 0.25
C LEU A 30 -11.30 -5.96 0.28
N ARG A 31 -11.93 -5.86 -0.89
CA ARG A 31 -13.38 -5.90 -1.09
C ARG A 31 -13.68 -6.87 -2.24
N PRO A 32 -14.73 -7.69 -2.19
CA PRO A 32 -15.06 -8.64 -3.25
C PRO A 32 -15.18 -7.97 -4.63
N GLU A 33 -15.79 -6.78 -4.68
CA GLU A 33 -16.10 -6.04 -5.91
C GLU A 33 -15.01 -5.02 -6.29
N GLY A 34 -13.94 -4.88 -5.50
CA GLY A 34 -12.91 -3.86 -5.72
C GLY A 34 -12.08 -4.12 -6.98
N ALA A 35 -11.89 -3.10 -7.84
CA ALA A 35 -11.10 -3.24 -9.07
C ALA A 35 -9.57 -3.26 -8.87
N LEU A 36 -9.12 -2.99 -7.64
CA LEU A 36 -7.73 -2.92 -7.26
C LEU A 36 -7.36 -4.08 -6.34
N TYR A 37 -6.07 -4.39 -6.32
CA TYR A 37 -5.48 -5.50 -5.62
C TYR A 37 -4.37 -5.00 -4.71
N VAL A 38 -4.05 -5.79 -3.69
CA VAL A 38 -2.94 -5.53 -2.78
C VAL A 38 -2.01 -6.72 -2.69
N VAL A 39 -0.74 -6.44 -2.42
CA VAL A 39 0.27 -7.40 -2.00
C VAL A 39 0.81 -6.95 -0.65
N PRO A 40 0.59 -7.72 0.43
CA PRO A 40 1.26 -7.50 1.71
C PRO A 40 2.78 -7.53 1.57
N LEU A 41 3.46 -6.51 2.09
CA LEU A 41 4.92 -6.46 2.18
C LEU A 41 5.36 -6.98 3.55
N ASP A 42 5.34 -8.30 3.69
CA ASP A 42 6.01 -9.00 4.79
C ASP A 42 7.53 -9.03 4.57
N ASP A 43 8.27 -9.55 5.55
CA ASP A 43 9.73 -9.51 5.52
C ASP A 43 10.31 -10.47 4.47
N ASP A 44 9.67 -11.60 4.19
CA ASP A 44 10.12 -12.56 3.17
C ASP A 44 10.01 -11.96 1.76
N LEU A 45 8.87 -11.34 1.43
CA LEU A 45 8.73 -10.61 0.16
C LEU A 45 9.74 -9.47 0.09
N HIS A 46 9.95 -8.75 1.18
CA HIS A 46 10.86 -7.63 1.23
C HIS A 46 12.30 -8.04 0.89
N ASP A 47 12.78 -9.13 1.48
CA ASP A 47 14.10 -9.69 1.24
C ASP A 47 14.27 -10.18 -0.22
N ASP A 48 13.22 -10.79 -0.79
CA ASP A 48 13.20 -11.21 -2.19
C ASP A 48 13.31 -10.01 -3.14
N LEU A 49 12.55 -8.94 -2.90
CA LEU A 49 12.63 -7.71 -3.70
C LEU A 49 14.03 -7.10 -3.62
N HIS A 50 14.61 -7.01 -2.41
CA HIS A 50 15.96 -6.49 -2.20
C HIS A 50 17.04 -7.34 -2.87
N SER A 51 16.83 -8.65 -2.98
CA SER A 51 17.74 -9.54 -3.72
C SER A 51 17.76 -9.24 -5.24
N ILE A 52 16.68 -8.69 -5.78
CA ILE A 52 16.54 -8.37 -7.21
C ILE A 52 17.09 -6.98 -7.55
N VAL A 53 16.78 -5.97 -6.72
CA VAL A 53 17.10 -4.56 -7.02
C VAL A 53 18.17 -3.95 -6.12
N GLY A 54 18.61 -4.68 -5.09
CA GLY A 54 19.40 -4.16 -3.99
C GLY A 54 18.53 -3.41 -2.97
N THR A 55 18.86 -3.51 -1.69
CA THR A 55 18.16 -2.77 -0.61
C THR A 55 18.27 -1.24 -0.79
N GLY A 56 19.48 -0.75 -1.09
CA GLY A 56 19.76 0.68 -1.08
C GLY A 56 19.60 1.30 0.32
N ASP A 57 19.26 2.59 0.35
CA ASP A 57 19.12 3.35 1.61
C ASP A 57 17.69 3.30 2.16
N TRP A 58 17.57 3.42 3.49
CA TRP A 58 16.30 3.61 4.19
C TRP A 58 16.01 5.09 4.37
N LEU A 59 14.73 5.46 4.31
CA LEU A 59 14.32 6.83 4.60
C LEU A 59 14.39 7.09 6.11
N GLU A 60 15.20 8.06 6.53
CA GLU A 60 15.24 8.52 7.92
C GLU A 60 13.95 9.28 8.25
N ASN A 61 13.29 8.91 9.36
CA ASN A 61 12.07 9.55 9.86
C ASN A 61 10.97 9.67 8.78
N GLY A 62 10.34 8.54 8.44
CA GLY A 62 9.33 8.51 7.39
C GLY A 62 8.75 7.11 7.15
N PRO A 63 8.27 6.84 5.92
CA PRO A 63 7.73 5.53 5.57
C PRO A 63 8.78 4.42 5.74
N ARG A 64 8.37 3.24 6.19
CA ARG A 64 9.23 2.04 6.30
C ARG A 64 9.39 1.36 4.94
N ILE A 65 10.05 2.09 4.05
CA ILE A 65 10.37 1.68 2.69
C ILE A 65 11.81 2.08 2.37
N SER A 66 12.54 1.21 1.70
CA SER A 66 13.88 1.46 1.19
C SER A 66 13.84 2.01 -0.24
N THR A 67 14.93 2.63 -0.67
CA THR A 67 15.10 3.04 -2.07
C THR A 67 15.05 1.85 -3.04
N GLY A 68 15.45 0.65 -2.61
CA GLY A 68 15.28 -0.60 -3.35
C GLY A 68 13.80 -0.89 -3.66
N ASP A 69 12.95 -0.87 -2.64
CA ASP A 69 11.50 -1.08 -2.82
C ASP A 69 10.90 -0.03 -3.75
N MET A 70 11.34 1.23 -3.63
CA MET A 70 10.90 2.31 -4.51
C MET A 70 11.31 2.06 -5.96
N VAL A 71 12.51 1.51 -6.21
CA VAL A 71 12.97 1.10 -7.54
C VAL A 71 12.13 -0.05 -8.07
N PHE A 72 11.82 -1.05 -7.24
CA PHE A 72 10.95 -2.15 -7.65
C PHE A 72 9.54 -1.66 -7.99
N ALA A 73 8.94 -0.84 -7.13
CA ALA A 73 7.62 -0.24 -7.35
C ALA A 73 7.58 0.60 -8.63
N ALA A 74 8.63 1.37 -8.90
CA ALA A 74 8.79 2.07 -10.18
C ALA A 74 8.78 1.08 -11.36
N ARG A 75 9.55 0.00 -11.32
CA ARG A 75 9.54 -1.02 -12.39
C ARG A 75 8.16 -1.66 -12.57
N ALA A 76 7.50 -2.05 -11.48
CA ALA A 76 6.17 -2.65 -11.48
C ALA A 76 5.08 -1.68 -11.98
N SER A 77 5.30 -0.37 -11.85
CA SER A 77 4.39 0.67 -12.34
C SER A 77 4.49 0.97 -13.84
N LYS A 78 5.30 0.25 -14.62
CA LYS A 78 5.35 0.46 -16.08
C LYS A 78 4.04 -0.02 -16.72
N GLY A 79 3.22 0.92 -17.21
CA GLY A 79 1.90 0.63 -17.80
C GLY A 79 0.74 0.59 -16.80
N ALA A 80 0.99 0.88 -15.52
CA ALA A 80 -0.03 0.88 -14.46
C ALA A 80 0.39 1.73 -13.25
N ALA A 81 -0.57 2.19 -12.45
CA ALA A 81 -0.25 2.87 -11.19
C ALA A 81 0.00 1.87 -10.05
N VAL A 82 1.04 2.12 -9.23
CA VAL A 82 1.35 1.34 -8.03
C VAL A 82 1.45 2.30 -6.85
N ALA A 83 0.77 2.01 -5.75
CA ALA A 83 0.93 2.73 -4.50
C ALA A 83 1.59 1.86 -3.43
N TYR A 84 2.46 2.45 -2.63
CA TYR A 84 2.83 1.91 -1.32
C TYR A 84 1.91 2.54 -0.27
N LEU A 85 1.35 1.73 0.62
CA LEU A 85 0.46 2.14 1.69
C LEU A 85 0.97 1.56 3.01
N GLU A 86 1.07 2.41 4.02
CA GLU A 86 1.55 2.00 5.34
C GLU A 86 0.71 2.65 6.43
N THR A 87 0.32 1.84 7.40
CA THR A 87 -0.39 2.28 8.59
C THR A 87 0.30 1.75 9.82
N GLU A 88 0.37 2.59 10.87
CA GLU A 88 0.71 2.16 12.21
C GLU A 88 -0.19 2.87 13.21
N TYR A 89 -1.11 2.15 13.88
CA TYR A 89 -1.92 2.72 14.95
C TYR A 89 -1.64 2.01 16.28
N PHE A 90 -1.34 2.82 17.28
CA PHE A 90 -1.17 2.38 18.66
C PHE A 90 -1.88 3.36 19.61
N GLY A 91 -2.76 2.83 20.48
CA GLY A 91 -3.42 3.65 21.51
C GLY A 91 -4.33 4.77 20.98
N GLY A 92 -4.83 4.67 19.74
CA GLY A 92 -5.66 5.71 19.11
C GLY A 92 -4.87 6.81 18.40
N ILE A 93 -3.54 6.74 18.42
CA ILE A 93 -2.62 7.59 17.67
C ILE A 93 -2.16 6.79 16.46
N GLY A 94 -2.24 7.40 15.27
CA GLY A 94 -2.05 6.71 14.00
C GLY A 94 -1.10 7.43 13.07
N GLU A 95 -0.07 6.73 12.62
CA GLU A 95 0.78 7.16 11.54
C GLU A 95 0.32 6.55 10.23
N GLN A 96 0.46 7.32 9.16
CA GLN A 96 0.27 6.84 7.81
C GLN A 96 1.39 7.29 6.92
N SER A 97 1.78 6.41 6.02
CA SER A 97 2.69 6.75 4.95
C SER A 97 2.18 6.22 3.62
N SER A 98 2.59 6.89 2.54
CA SER A 98 2.27 6.41 1.20
C SER A 98 3.20 6.98 0.15
N ALA A 99 3.34 6.26 -0.95
CA ALA A 99 3.94 6.77 -2.19
C ALA A 99 3.15 6.24 -3.38
N LEU A 100 3.21 6.94 -4.53
CA LEU A 100 2.53 6.53 -5.76
C LEU A 100 3.48 6.64 -6.94
N TRP A 101 3.56 5.57 -7.72
CA TRP A 101 4.25 5.51 -8.98
C TRP A 101 3.27 5.35 -10.14
N LYS A 102 3.58 6.00 -11.26
CA LYS A 102 2.91 5.83 -12.55
C LYS A 102 3.96 5.81 -13.65
N ASP A 103 3.90 4.80 -14.51
CA ASP A 103 4.78 4.65 -15.67
C ASP A 103 6.27 4.76 -15.34
N GLY A 104 6.69 4.17 -14.21
CA GLY A 104 8.07 4.20 -13.76
C GLY A 104 8.49 5.44 -12.98
N GLN A 105 7.58 6.41 -12.78
CA GLN A 105 7.89 7.67 -12.11
C GLN A 105 7.15 7.78 -10.78
N LEU A 106 7.84 8.26 -9.75
CA LEU A 106 7.25 8.65 -8.48
C LEU A 106 6.46 9.95 -8.68
N VAL A 107 5.13 9.85 -8.66
CA VAL A 107 4.22 10.99 -8.93
C VAL A 107 3.60 11.57 -7.65
N LEU A 108 3.70 10.86 -6.53
CA LEU A 108 3.29 11.34 -5.21
C LEU A 108 4.19 10.74 -4.12
N GLY A 109 4.68 11.57 -3.22
CA GLY A 109 5.41 11.15 -2.04
C GLY A 109 6.91 10.87 -2.26
N PRO A 110 7.56 10.14 -1.34
CA PRO A 110 6.95 9.49 -0.17
C PRO A 110 6.37 10.52 0.81
N LEU A 111 5.12 10.30 1.22
CA LEU A 111 4.41 11.12 2.19
C LEU A 111 4.38 10.38 3.52
N HIS A 112 4.54 11.13 4.60
CA HIS A 112 4.42 10.62 5.96
C HIS A 112 3.61 11.60 6.79
N MET A 113 2.76 11.05 7.65
CA MET A 113 1.95 11.80 8.59
C MET A 113 2.03 11.09 9.94
N ASP A 114 2.63 11.78 10.92
CA ASP A 114 2.63 11.32 12.30
C ASP A 114 1.23 11.44 12.94
N GLY A 115 1.04 10.81 14.10
CA GLY A 115 -0.26 10.83 14.77
C GLY A 115 -0.70 12.18 15.34
N SER A 116 0.19 13.16 15.45
CA SER A 116 -0.14 14.52 15.89
C SER A 116 -0.81 15.34 14.78
N ALA A 117 -0.57 14.98 13.52
CA ALA A 117 -1.12 15.64 12.32
C ALA A 117 -2.56 15.20 11.95
N SER A 118 -3.20 14.34 12.76
CA SER A 118 -4.57 13.83 12.59
C SER A 118 -5.68 14.91 12.54
N ARG A 119 -5.36 16.17 12.88
CA ARG A 119 -6.29 17.32 12.76
C ARG A 119 -6.50 17.80 11.32
N ARG A 120 -5.68 17.34 10.37
CA ARG A 120 -5.83 17.68 8.95
C ARG A 120 -7.06 16.99 8.35
N PRO A 121 -7.74 17.60 7.36
CA PRO A 121 -8.80 16.93 6.60
C PRO A 121 -8.32 15.56 6.10
N ARG A 122 -9.16 14.52 6.18
CA ARG A 122 -8.82 13.16 5.74
C ARG A 122 -8.42 13.09 4.27
N SER A 123 -8.95 14.00 3.46
CA SER A 123 -8.52 14.13 2.06
C SER A 123 -7.04 14.46 1.92
N LEU A 124 -6.37 15.05 2.92
CA LEU A 124 -4.93 15.32 2.87
C LEU A 124 -4.08 14.20 3.48
N TRP A 125 -4.70 13.12 3.94
CA TRP A 125 -3.95 12.01 4.56
C TRP A 125 -3.20 11.22 3.47
N PRO A 126 -1.97 10.74 3.76
CA PRO A 126 -1.12 10.07 2.78
C PRO A 126 -1.84 8.99 1.97
N ILE A 127 -2.43 7.99 2.64
CA ILE A 127 -3.09 6.88 1.97
C ILE A 127 -4.26 7.35 1.10
N ASN A 128 -5.10 8.27 1.59
CA ASN A 128 -6.23 8.79 0.81
C ASN A 128 -5.75 9.51 -0.46
N ALA A 129 -4.65 10.25 -0.39
CA ALA A 129 -4.05 10.89 -1.56
C ALA A 129 -3.54 9.86 -2.58
N ALA A 130 -2.85 8.80 -2.13
CA ALA A 130 -2.37 7.73 -3.01
C ALA A 130 -3.53 6.92 -3.64
N LEU A 131 -4.55 6.56 -2.86
CA LEU A 131 -5.73 5.84 -3.34
C LEU A 131 -6.51 6.64 -4.40
N ARG A 132 -6.70 7.95 -4.21
CA ARG A 132 -7.26 8.81 -5.28
C ARG A 132 -6.41 8.81 -6.55
N GLY A 133 -5.10 8.71 -6.38
CA GLY A 133 -4.15 8.59 -7.48
C GLY A 133 -4.25 7.26 -8.23
N LEU A 134 -4.62 6.18 -7.55
CA LEU A 134 -4.99 4.88 -8.14
C LEU A 134 -6.39 4.89 -8.79
N GLY A 135 -7.16 5.95 -8.61
CA GLY A 135 -8.51 6.06 -9.17
C GLY A 135 -9.63 5.65 -8.22
N VAL A 136 -9.34 5.42 -6.93
CA VAL A 136 -10.40 5.24 -5.92
C VAL A 136 -11.21 6.54 -5.83
N ARG A 137 -12.53 6.39 -5.96
CA ARG A 137 -13.50 7.47 -5.85
C ARG A 137 -14.54 7.07 -4.81
N ILE A 138 -14.91 8.02 -3.96
CA ILE A 138 -16.00 7.82 -3.01
C ILE A 138 -17.30 7.91 -3.80
N GLU A 139 -17.94 6.76 -4.04
CA GLU A 139 -19.23 6.67 -4.71
C GLU A 139 -20.32 6.36 -3.68
N GLY A 140 -21.37 7.18 -3.63
CA GLY A 140 -22.43 7.07 -2.62
C GLY A 140 -22.06 7.69 -1.26
N SER A 141 -23.01 7.68 -0.33
CA SER A 141 -22.88 8.32 1.00
C SER A 141 -22.47 7.34 2.11
N GLN A 142 -22.25 6.07 1.78
CA GLN A 142 -21.97 5.01 2.76
C GLN A 142 -20.52 4.96 3.23
N TYR A 143 -19.60 5.64 2.54
CA TYR A 143 -18.18 5.68 2.88
C TYR A 143 -17.73 7.12 3.11
N VAL A 144 -16.89 7.33 4.12
CA VAL A 144 -16.41 8.65 4.52
C VAL A 144 -15.22 9.10 3.69
N ASP A 145 -14.34 8.18 3.28
CA ASP A 145 -13.11 8.48 2.56
C ASP A 145 -12.60 7.30 1.68
N GLU A 146 -11.48 7.52 0.97
CA GLU A 146 -10.88 6.50 0.11
C GLU A 146 -10.36 5.28 0.89
N PHE A 147 -9.86 5.47 2.10
CA PHE A 147 -9.38 4.41 2.98
C PHE A 147 -10.50 3.41 3.32
N GLU A 148 -11.68 3.93 3.66
CA GLU A 148 -12.86 3.15 4.01
C GLU A 148 -13.46 2.39 2.82
N ILE A 149 -13.68 3.06 1.69
CA ILE A 149 -14.23 2.40 0.49
C ILE A 149 -13.26 1.34 -0.05
N PHE A 150 -11.96 1.58 0.02
CA PHE A 150 -10.93 0.61 -0.38
C PHE A 150 -10.89 -0.61 0.54
N GLY A 151 -11.42 -0.50 1.77
CA GLY A 151 -11.61 -1.62 2.70
C GLY A 151 -10.55 -1.74 3.80
N LEU A 152 -9.63 -0.79 3.92
CA LEU A 152 -8.51 -0.90 4.88
C LEU A 152 -8.96 -0.85 6.36
N LEU A 153 -10.16 -0.35 6.68
CA LEU A 153 -10.68 -0.35 8.06
C LEU A 153 -10.87 -1.78 8.62
N ASP A 154 -11.04 -2.77 7.74
CA ASP A 154 -11.40 -4.14 8.13
C ASP A 154 -10.18 -5.02 8.47
N TYR A 155 -8.96 -4.49 8.26
CA TYR A 155 -7.70 -5.21 8.38
C TYR A 155 -6.75 -4.50 9.33
N ARG A 156 -6.10 -5.21 10.26
CA ARG A 156 -5.13 -4.64 11.21
C ARG A 156 -3.73 -5.20 11.10
N SER A 157 -3.57 -6.30 10.39
CA SER A 157 -2.31 -6.99 10.16
C SER A 157 -2.31 -7.71 8.82
N HIS A 158 -1.14 -8.15 8.36
CA HIS A 158 -1.05 -9.01 7.19
C HIS A 158 -1.82 -10.33 7.39
N ASP A 159 -1.82 -10.89 8.61
CA ASP A 159 -2.63 -12.06 8.95
C ASP A 159 -4.14 -11.82 8.79
N ASP A 160 -4.63 -10.63 9.14
CA ASP A 160 -6.03 -10.26 8.90
C ASP A 160 -6.35 -10.29 7.39
N ILE A 161 -5.43 -9.83 6.55
CA ILE A 161 -5.59 -9.86 5.09
C ILE A 161 -5.56 -11.30 4.59
N ALA A 162 -4.63 -12.11 5.07
CA ALA A 162 -4.56 -13.52 4.70
C ALA A 162 -5.83 -14.30 5.11
N ALA A 163 -6.42 -13.96 6.27
CA ALA A 163 -7.59 -14.66 6.80
C ALA A 163 -8.93 -14.18 6.21
N LYS A 164 -9.07 -12.89 5.88
CA LYS A 164 -10.35 -12.27 5.48
C LYS A 164 -10.35 -11.68 4.09
N GLY A 165 -9.17 -11.42 3.52
CA GLY A 165 -9.03 -10.91 2.16
C GLY A 165 -9.50 -11.95 1.15
N HIS A 166 -9.76 -11.49 -0.07
CA HIS A 166 -10.14 -12.36 -1.17
C HIS A 166 -8.89 -12.67 -1.98
N PRO A 167 -8.22 -13.82 -1.77
CA PRO A 167 -7.04 -14.18 -2.53
C PRO A 167 -7.41 -14.31 -4.01
N LEU A 168 -6.50 -13.88 -4.88
CA LEU A 168 -6.55 -14.28 -6.27
C LEU A 168 -5.82 -15.61 -6.38
N ASP A 169 -6.56 -16.71 -6.48
CA ASP A 169 -5.97 -18.00 -6.83
C ASP A 169 -5.25 -17.85 -8.18
N GLY A 170 -4.00 -18.33 -8.25
CA GLY A 170 -3.12 -18.21 -9.41
C GLY A 170 -3.68 -18.82 -10.69
#